data_AF-A0A9X2L1E9-F1
#
_entry.id   AF-A0A9X2L1E9-F1
#
_cell.length_a   1.000
_cell.length_b   1.000
_cell.length_c   1.000
_cell.angle_alpha   90.00
_cell.angle_beta   90.00
_cell.angle_gamma   90.00
#
_symmetry.space_group_name_H-M   'P 1'
#
loop_
_entity.id
_entity.type
_entity.pdbx_description
1 polymer ?
#
loop_
_entity_poly.entity_id
_entity_poly.type
_entity_poly.pdbx_seq_one_letter_code
_entity_poly.pdbx_strand_id
1 'polypeptide(L)'
;MNSNLLLIKKLAKKINKEEALPHHKALDKASIEYGFNNWKHALNSHEYNDEVPSILKKGTLVYLKEAGIDGIVFNDDSSLIELCTDRGGNVLATRNDIKVYKNQSRAKSFMPLRLYLPYGIWYKKDGTKVLFNRNYNPIWSKSPDGEISKSDPKMWVDFIDDKIFYEGTSLYWDHPKIIEIAKKVLLDWGISPKDSPINCNSYNEALKLGDSSLINEAFYGGR
;
A
#
# COMPACT_ATOMS: atom_id res chain seq x y z
N MET A 1 20.30 -0.21 -2.83
CA MET A 1 19.97 -1.15 -1.72
C MET A 1 18.49 -1.03 -1.40
N ASN A 2 17.82 -2.16 -1.12
CA ASN A 2 16.36 -2.24 -0.96
C ASN A 2 15.83 -1.35 0.18
N SER A 3 14.85 -0.47 -0.12
CA SER A 3 14.38 0.57 0.79
C SER A 3 13.81 0.00 2.11
N ASN A 4 12.95 -1.03 2.03
CA ASN A 4 12.35 -1.65 3.21
C ASN A 4 13.35 -2.41 4.07
N LEU A 5 14.29 -3.15 3.47
CA LEU A 5 15.32 -3.88 4.22
C LEU A 5 16.27 -2.92 4.94
N LEU A 6 16.53 -1.75 4.35
CA LEU A 6 17.31 -0.69 4.97
C LEU A 6 16.56 -0.07 6.17
N LEU A 7 15.25 0.17 6.02
CA LEU A 7 14.40 0.67 7.10
C LEU A 7 14.30 -0.34 8.26
N ILE A 8 14.11 -1.63 7.98
CA ILE A 8 14.13 -2.70 8.99
C ILE A 8 15.47 -2.72 9.72
N LYS A 9 16.60 -2.62 9.00
CA LYS A 9 17.93 -2.55 9.64
C LYS A 9 18.11 -1.29 10.50
N LYS A 10 17.58 -0.15 10.08
CA LYS A 10 17.60 1.10 10.87
C LYS A 10 16.75 0.97 12.13
N LEU A 11 15.52 0.46 12.01
CA LEU A 11 14.64 0.22 13.15
C LEU A 11 15.24 -0.81 14.11
N ALA A 12 15.81 -1.91 13.62
CA ALA A 12 16.48 -2.91 14.43
C ALA A 12 17.66 -2.33 15.23
N LYS A 13 18.41 -1.37 14.68
CA LYS A 13 19.46 -0.65 15.42
C LYS A 13 18.86 0.21 16.56
N LYS A 14 17.74 0.86 16.31
CA LYS A 14 17.02 1.65 17.33
C LYS A 14 16.52 0.74 18.46
N ILE A 15 15.80 -0.34 18.13
CA ILE A 15 15.31 -1.34 19.09
C ILE A 15 16.45 -1.97 19.89
N ASN A 16 17.55 -2.34 19.23
CA ASN A 16 18.73 -2.91 19.90
C ASN A 16 19.29 -1.95 20.97
N LYS A 17 19.29 -0.64 20.71
CA LYS A 17 19.76 0.38 21.66
C LYS A 17 18.76 0.65 22.78
N GLU A 18 17.47 0.71 22.46
CA GLU A 18 16.41 1.06 23.43
C GLU A 18 16.07 -0.10 24.37
N GLU A 19 16.06 -1.33 23.85
CA GLU A 19 15.62 -2.52 24.60
C GLU A 19 16.77 -3.44 24.99
N ALA A 20 18.02 -3.08 24.68
CA ALA A 20 19.22 -3.88 24.93
C ALA A 20 19.13 -5.34 24.38
N LEU A 21 18.32 -5.56 23.34
CA LEU A 21 18.12 -6.89 22.74
C LEU A 21 19.29 -7.26 21.82
N PRO A 22 19.72 -8.53 21.76
CA PRO A 22 20.66 -9.00 20.74
C PRO A 22 20.20 -8.63 19.31
N HIS A 23 21.14 -8.27 18.43
CA HIS A 23 20.83 -7.71 17.11
C HIS A 23 19.86 -8.57 16.28
N HIS A 24 20.00 -9.90 16.32
CA HIS A 24 19.10 -10.81 15.59
C HIS A 24 17.65 -10.76 16.11
N LYS A 25 17.43 -10.64 17.43
CA LYS A 25 16.09 -10.47 18.01
C LYS A 25 15.49 -9.11 17.65
N ALA A 26 16.32 -8.07 17.62
CA ALA A 26 15.90 -6.74 17.19
C ALA A 26 15.52 -6.73 15.70
N LEU A 27 16.22 -7.49 14.85
CA LEU A 27 15.88 -7.68 13.44
C LEU A 27 14.54 -8.42 13.29
N ASP A 28 14.30 -9.47 14.07
CA ASP A 28 13.02 -10.18 14.05
C ASP A 28 11.86 -9.26 14.47
N LYS A 29 12.03 -8.50 15.56
CA LYS A 29 11.02 -7.56 16.05
C LYS A 29 10.71 -6.46 15.03
N ALA A 30 11.76 -5.82 14.48
CA ALA A 30 11.60 -4.84 13.41
C ALA A 30 10.92 -5.45 12.18
N SER A 31 11.26 -6.69 11.83
CA SER A 31 10.65 -7.38 10.68
C SER A 31 9.16 -7.65 10.91
N ILE A 32 8.75 -8.02 12.12
CA ILE A 32 7.34 -8.19 12.52
C ILE A 32 6.57 -6.88 12.42
N GLU A 33 7.16 -5.77 12.85
CA GLU A 33 6.56 -4.44 12.73
C GLU A 33 6.34 -4.02 11.27
N TYR A 34 7.24 -4.43 10.38
CA TYR A 34 7.08 -4.28 8.93
C TYR A 34 6.24 -5.38 8.26
N GLY A 35 5.60 -6.26 9.05
CA GLY A 35 4.62 -7.24 8.59
C GLY A 35 5.18 -8.60 8.18
N PHE A 36 6.44 -8.90 8.47
CA PHE A 36 7.08 -10.20 8.20
C PHE A 36 7.06 -11.11 9.43
N ASN A 37 7.07 -12.43 9.23
CA ASN A 37 7.09 -13.37 10.35
C ASN A 37 8.39 -13.32 11.16
N ASN A 38 9.53 -13.02 10.51
CA ASN A 38 10.86 -12.88 11.11
C ASN A 38 11.83 -12.23 10.10
N TRP A 39 13.08 -11.99 10.51
CA TRP A 39 14.13 -11.39 9.67
C TRP A 39 14.48 -12.22 8.45
N LYS A 40 14.51 -13.56 8.57
CA LYS A 40 14.78 -14.44 7.42
C LYS A 40 13.65 -14.35 6.39
N HIS A 41 12.40 -14.27 6.84
CA HIS A 41 11.25 -14.04 5.97
C HIS A 41 11.35 -12.68 5.27
N ALA A 42 11.76 -11.62 6.00
CA ALA A 42 12.02 -10.32 5.41
C ALA A 42 13.14 -10.38 4.36
N LEU A 43 14.26 -11.07 4.64
CA LEU A 43 15.37 -11.23 3.69
C LEU A 43 14.94 -12.00 2.44
N ASN A 44 14.32 -13.18 2.61
CA ASN A 44 13.93 -14.05 1.51
C ASN A 44 12.80 -13.44 0.66
N SER A 45 11.94 -12.63 1.26
CA SER A 45 10.89 -11.90 0.53
C SER A 45 11.43 -10.81 -0.40
N HIS A 46 12.72 -10.51 -0.33
CA HIS A 46 13.41 -9.53 -1.19
C HIS A 46 14.50 -10.16 -2.07
N GLU A 47 14.44 -11.48 -2.26
CA GLU A 47 15.21 -12.12 -3.32
C GLU A 47 14.55 -11.89 -4.68
N TYR A 48 15.39 -11.73 -5.69
CA TYR A 48 14.99 -11.49 -7.07
C TYR A 48 15.48 -12.61 -7.95
N ASN A 49 14.75 -12.89 -9.04
CA ASN A 49 15.27 -13.72 -10.11
C ASN A 49 16.52 -13.05 -10.71
N ASP A 50 17.50 -13.86 -11.09
CA ASP A 50 18.73 -13.37 -11.71
C ASP A 50 18.44 -12.77 -13.10
N GLU A 51 17.42 -13.30 -13.78
CA GLU A 51 16.93 -12.81 -15.07
C GLU A 51 15.43 -12.46 -15.00
N VAL A 52 15.04 -11.44 -15.77
CA VAL A 52 13.63 -11.09 -15.99
C VAL A 52 13.11 -11.93 -17.16
N PRO A 53 12.05 -12.74 -16.98
CA PRO A 53 11.46 -13.52 -18.06
C PRO A 53 11.10 -12.66 -19.28
N SER A 54 11.17 -13.26 -20.47
CA SER A 54 10.79 -12.59 -21.71
C SER A 54 9.33 -12.16 -21.74
N ILE A 55 8.44 -12.86 -21.03
CA ILE A 55 7.03 -12.51 -20.84
C ILE A 55 6.68 -12.66 -19.36
N LEU A 56 6.11 -11.61 -18.79
CA LEU A 56 5.59 -11.60 -17.42
C LEU A 56 4.10 -11.88 -17.39
N LYS A 57 3.68 -12.65 -16.40
CA LYS A 57 2.26 -12.90 -16.16
C LYS A 57 1.63 -11.70 -15.45
N LYS A 58 0.36 -11.43 -15.75
CA LYS A 58 -0.46 -10.50 -14.96
C LYS A 58 -0.47 -10.93 -13.49
N GLY A 59 -0.39 -9.97 -12.58
CA GLY A 59 -0.25 -10.24 -11.15
C GLY A 59 1.18 -10.54 -10.68
N THR A 60 2.19 -10.50 -11.55
CA THR A 60 3.58 -10.70 -11.12
C THR A 60 4.06 -9.50 -10.31
N LEU A 61 4.55 -9.74 -9.10
CA LEU A 61 5.19 -8.74 -8.24
C LEU A 61 6.61 -8.48 -8.72
N VAL A 62 6.89 -7.19 -8.95
CA VAL A 62 8.18 -6.68 -9.40
C VAL A 62 8.63 -5.51 -8.52
N TYR A 63 9.91 -5.20 -8.60
CA TYR A 63 10.52 -4.03 -7.97
C TYR A 63 11.05 -3.11 -9.06
N LEU A 64 10.59 -1.86 -9.09
CA LEU A 64 11.11 -0.81 -9.97
C LEU A 64 12.41 -0.26 -9.38
N LYS A 65 13.51 -0.41 -10.12
CA LYS A 65 14.87 -0.13 -9.63
C LYS A 65 15.07 1.34 -9.28
N GLU A 66 14.68 2.23 -10.17
CA GLU A 66 14.93 3.67 -10.06
C GLU A 66 14.04 4.31 -8.98
N ALA A 67 12.73 4.06 -9.03
CA ALA A 67 11.79 4.58 -8.07
C ALA A 67 11.89 3.89 -6.68
N GLY A 68 12.47 2.69 -6.64
CA GLY A 68 12.66 1.93 -5.41
C GLY A 68 11.34 1.46 -4.78
N ILE A 69 10.37 1.09 -5.62
CA ILE A 69 9.01 0.72 -5.24
C ILE A 69 8.60 -0.63 -5.79
N ASP A 70 7.59 -1.20 -5.16
CA ASP A 70 6.97 -2.42 -5.62
C ASP A 70 5.86 -2.11 -6.65
N GLY A 71 5.73 -2.99 -7.64
CA GLY A 71 4.70 -2.92 -8.66
C GLY A 71 4.12 -4.29 -8.97
N ILE A 72 2.88 -4.30 -9.45
CA ILE A 72 2.23 -5.48 -10.01
C ILE A 72 2.08 -5.32 -11.51
N VAL A 73 2.47 -6.35 -12.26
CA VAL A 73 2.27 -6.42 -13.72
C VAL A 73 0.79 -6.49 -14.04
N PHE A 74 0.30 -5.53 -14.83
CA PHE A 74 -1.04 -5.53 -15.40
C PHE A 74 -1.04 -6.02 -16.85
N ASN A 75 -0.04 -5.60 -17.61
CA ASN A 75 0.14 -6.02 -19.00
C ASN A 75 1.63 -6.10 -19.35
N ASP A 76 1.95 -6.97 -20.31
CA ASP A 76 3.28 -7.09 -20.89
C ASP A 76 3.11 -7.38 -22.38
N ASP A 77 3.37 -6.37 -23.21
CA ASP A 77 3.23 -6.46 -24.67
C ASP A 77 4.54 -6.83 -25.39
N SER A 78 5.52 -7.37 -24.65
CA SER A 78 6.90 -7.65 -25.07
C SER A 78 7.82 -6.43 -25.24
N SER A 79 7.29 -5.23 -25.43
CA SER A 79 8.07 -4.00 -25.56
C SER A 79 8.09 -3.20 -24.26
N LEU A 80 6.92 -3.04 -23.65
CA LEU A 80 6.68 -2.30 -22.42
C LEU A 80 5.88 -3.17 -21.45
N ILE A 81 6.19 -2.98 -20.18
CA ILE A 81 5.50 -3.62 -19.07
C ILE A 81 4.70 -2.53 -18.39
N GLU A 82 3.39 -2.73 -18.35
CA GLU A 82 2.49 -1.86 -17.60
C GLU A 82 2.38 -2.37 -16.17
N LEU A 83 2.72 -1.49 -15.22
CA LEU A 83 2.78 -1.77 -13.80
C LEU A 83 1.81 -0.88 -13.05
N CYS A 84 1.08 -1.45 -12.10
CA CYS A 84 0.45 -0.65 -11.05
C CYS A 84 1.36 -0.64 -9.82
N THR A 85 1.71 0.55 -9.35
CA THR A 85 2.61 0.70 -8.20
C THR A 85 1.85 0.72 -6.87
N ASP A 86 2.55 0.35 -5.79
CA ASP A 86 2.00 0.45 -4.43
C ASP A 86 1.68 1.90 -4.05
N ARG A 87 2.28 2.88 -4.74
CA ARG A 87 2.04 4.32 -4.55
C ARG A 87 0.81 4.86 -5.29
N GLY A 88 0.16 4.04 -6.11
CA GLY A 88 -1.04 4.42 -6.85
C GLY A 88 -0.71 5.15 -8.15
N GLY A 89 -0.75 4.40 -9.25
CA GLY A 89 -0.52 4.93 -10.59
C GLY A 89 -0.03 3.82 -11.52
N ASN A 90 -0.32 4.00 -12.81
CA ASN A 90 0.21 3.15 -13.86
C ASN A 90 1.57 3.69 -14.29
N VAL A 91 2.55 2.81 -14.36
CA VAL A 91 3.90 3.10 -14.83
C VAL A 91 4.20 2.17 -15.99
N LEU A 92 4.71 2.73 -17.08
CA LEU A 92 5.31 1.96 -18.15
C LEU A 92 6.79 1.78 -17.81
N ALA A 93 7.25 0.54 -17.84
CA ALA A 93 8.62 0.17 -17.54
C ALA A 93 9.15 -0.79 -18.60
N THR A 94 10.45 -0.75 -18.82
CA THR A 94 11.16 -1.79 -19.59
C THR A 94 11.62 -2.90 -18.64
N ARG A 95 12.03 -4.04 -19.21
CA ARG A 95 12.65 -5.15 -18.44
C ARG A 95 13.90 -4.70 -17.70
N ASN A 96 14.62 -3.70 -18.22
CA ASN A 96 15.81 -3.15 -17.58
C ASN A 96 15.48 -2.31 -16.34
N ASP A 97 14.25 -1.82 -16.21
CA ASP A 97 13.84 -0.96 -15.09
C ASP A 97 13.38 -1.78 -13.87
N ILE A 98 13.19 -3.09 -14.03
CA ILE A 98 12.56 -3.93 -13.01
C ILE A 98 13.42 -5.11 -12.54
N LYS A 99 13.06 -5.64 -11.37
CA LYS A 99 13.45 -6.96 -10.89
C LYS A 99 12.20 -7.76 -10.55
N VAL A 100 12.19 -9.06 -10.85
CA VAL A 100 11.08 -9.94 -10.48
C VAL A 100 11.39 -10.58 -9.13
N TYR A 101 10.47 -10.47 -8.17
CA TYR A 101 10.63 -11.13 -6.88
C TYR A 101 10.59 -12.66 -7.05
N LYS A 102 11.49 -13.41 -6.40
CA LYS A 102 11.40 -14.88 -6.33
C LYS A 102 10.14 -15.30 -5.58
N ASN A 103 9.86 -14.63 -4.47
CA ASN A 103 8.69 -14.89 -3.65
C ASN A 103 7.50 -14.02 -4.08
N GLN A 104 6.49 -14.65 -4.67
CA GLN A 104 5.29 -13.99 -5.16
C GLN A 104 4.13 -14.00 -4.15
N SER A 105 4.33 -14.46 -2.90
CA SER A 105 3.26 -14.57 -1.90
C SER A 105 2.59 -13.22 -1.61
N ARG A 106 3.37 -12.14 -1.63
CA ARG A 106 2.93 -10.75 -1.43
C ARG A 106 2.10 -10.20 -2.58
N ALA A 107 2.15 -10.81 -3.76
CA ALA A 107 1.38 -10.35 -4.92
C ALA A 107 -0.13 -10.40 -4.64
N LYS A 108 -0.60 -11.42 -3.90
CA LYS A 108 -2.02 -11.61 -3.58
C LYS A 108 -2.60 -10.53 -2.68
N SER A 109 -1.77 -9.94 -1.83
CA SER A 109 -2.15 -8.86 -0.92
C SER A 109 -1.62 -7.50 -1.36
N PHE A 110 -1.05 -7.42 -2.57
CA PHE A 110 -0.57 -6.16 -3.11
C PHE A 110 -1.75 -5.28 -3.45
N MET A 111 -1.74 -4.08 -2.90
CA MET A 111 -2.76 -3.08 -3.15
C MET A 111 -2.11 -1.69 -3.11
N PRO A 112 -2.48 -0.78 -4.03
CA PRO A 112 -2.06 0.61 -3.97
C PRO A 112 -2.50 1.26 -2.66
N LEU A 113 -1.55 1.84 -1.93
CA LEU A 113 -1.72 2.57 -0.66
C LEU A 113 -2.85 3.60 -0.76
N ARG A 114 -2.95 4.25 -1.92
CA ARG A 114 -3.99 5.24 -2.25
C ARG A 114 -5.42 4.75 -2.04
N LEU A 115 -5.67 3.44 -2.15
CA LEU A 115 -7.01 2.85 -2.04
C LEU A 115 -7.44 2.59 -0.59
N TYR A 116 -6.51 2.39 0.34
CA TYR A 116 -6.86 1.90 1.68
C TYR A 116 -6.24 2.68 2.85
N LEU A 117 -5.30 3.58 2.57
CA LEU A 117 -4.80 4.50 3.59
C LEU A 117 -5.71 5.73 3.71
N PRO A 118 -5.98 6.20 4.93
CA PRO A 118 -6.78 7.40 5.15
C PRO A 118 -6.05 8.63 4.62
N TYR A 119 -6.75 9.38 3.79
CA TYR A 119 -6.33 10.68 3.28
C TYR A 119 -6.91 11.82 4.12
N GLY A 120 -8.16 11.65 4.55
CA GLY A 120 -8.84 12.61 5.40
C GLY A 120 -9.98 11.99 6.18
N ILE A 121 -10.74 12.86 6.83
CA ILE A 121 -11.89 12.53 7.66
C ILE A 121 -13.03 13.50 7.38
N TRP A 122 -14.23 12.95 7.22
CA TRP A 122 -15.49 13.67 7.14
C TRP A 122 -16.19 13.63 8.49
N TYR A 123 -16.79 14.75 8.86
CA TYR A 123 -17.58 14.89 10.08
C TYR A 123 -19.06 15.03 9.71
N LYS A 124 -19.90 14.14 10.25
CA LYS A 124 -21.36 14.19 10.07
C LYS A 124 -22.01 14.98 11.19
N LYS A 125 -23.20 15.52 10.90
CA LYS A 125 -24.02 16.27 11.88
C LYS A 125 -24.38 15.48 13.14
N ASP A 126 -24.53 14.16 13.01
CA ASP A 126 -24.84 13.25 14.12
C ASP A 126 -23.62 12.92 15.01
N GLY A 127 -22.43 13.46 14.71
CA GLY A 127 -21.18 13.19 15.43
C GLY A 127 -20.38 12.01 14.87
N THR A 128 -20.91 11.28 13.90
CA THR A 128 -20.20 10.21 13.20
C THR A 128 -19.02 10.78 12.43
N LYS A 129 -17.90 10.07 12.46
CA LYS A 129 -16.68 10.39 11.72
C LYS A 129 -16.46 9.34 10.65
N VAL A 130 -16.07 9.75 9.45
CA VAL A 130 -15.80 8.81 8.35
C VAL A 130 -14.41 9.10 7.80
N LEU A 131 -13.49 8.15 7.94
CA LEU A 131 -12.22 8.22 7.22
C LEU A 131 -12.50 7.99 5.72
N PHE A 132 -11.80 8.72 4.86
CA PHE A 132 -11.85 8.54 3.41
C PHE A 132 -10.44 8.44 2.81
N ASN A 133 -10.31 7.70 1.70
CA ASN A 133 -9.04 7.53 0.98
C ASN A 133 -8.78 8.70 0.01
N ARG A 134 -7.68 8.68 -0.75
CA ARG A 134 -7.38 9.81 -1.66
C ARG A 134 -8.42 10.02 -2.75
N ASN A 135 -9.15 8.98 -3.11
CA ASN A 135 -10.20 9.06 -4.12
C ASN A 135 -11.50 9.58 -3.52
N TYR A 136 -11.47 10.02 -2.25
CA TYR A 136 -12.64 10.42 -1.49
C TYR A 136 -13.66 9.30 -1.37
N ASN A 137 -13.20 8.05 -1.34
CA ASN A 137 -14.08 6.92 -1.03
C ASN A 137 -14.05 6.68 0.49
N PRO A 138 -15.21 6.49 1.14
CA PRO A 138 -15.30 6.05 2.54
C PRO A 138 -14.49 4.79 2.79
N ILE A 139 -13.78 4.75 3.92
CA ILE A 139 -12.97 3.59 4.32
C ILE A 139 -13.46 2.97 5.63
N TRP A 140 -13.71 3.82 6.64
CA TRP A 140 -14.09 3.42 7.99
C TRP A 140 -14.98 4.49 8.60
N SER A 141 -16.04 4.05 9.26
CA SER A 141 -16.95 4.90 10.02
C SER A 141 -16.71 4.67 11.51
N LYS A 142 -16.81 5.75 12.29
CA LYS A 142 -16.82 5.72 13.75
C LYS A 142 -18.03 6.47 14.27
N SER A 143 -18.90 5.76 14.97
CA SER A 143 -20.10 6.34 15.58
C SER A 143 -19.74 7.30 16.73
N PRO A 144 -20.67 8.15 17.18
CA PRO A 144 -20.47 9.01 18.35
C PRO A 144 -20.12 8.22 19.62
N ASP A 145 -20.67 7.02 19.75
CA ASP A 145 -20.44 6.09 20.87
C ASP A 145 -19.10 5.33 20.74
N GLY A 146 -18.38 5.53 19.64
CA GLY A 146 -17.04 5.00 19.42
C GLY A 146 -16.99 3.66 18.69
N GLU A 147 -18.12 3.11 18.25
CA GLU A 147 -18.17 1.90 17.44
C GLU A 147 -17.55 2.13 16.06
N ILE A 148 -16.71 1.19 15.61
CA ILE A 148 -15.97 1.30 14.34
C ILE A 148 -16.43 0.21 13.38
N SER A 149 -16.76 0.61 12.17
CA SER A 149 -17.22 -0.31 11.12
C SER A 149 -16.66 0.07 9.75
N LYS A 150 -16.52 -0.93 8.87
CA LYS A 150 -16.10 -0.69 7.48
C LYS A 150 -17.19 0.08 6.74
N SER A 151 -16.79 1.11 6.00
CA SER A 151 -17.71 1.87 5.15
C SER A 151 -17.85 1.22 3.78
N ASP A 152 -19.01 1.38 3.15
CA ASP A 152 -19.16 1.07 1.73
C ASP A 152 -18.46 2.17 0.90
N PRO A 153 -17.46 1.85 0.06
CA PRO A 153 -16.76 2.86 -0.73
C PRO A 153 -17.64 3.63 -1.70
N LYS A 154 -18.85 3.14 -2.01
CA LYS A 154 -19.81 3.80 -2.91
C LYS A 154 -20.89 4.58 -2.16
N MET A 155 -20.92 4.54 -0.82
CA MET A 155 -21.94 5.25 -0.08
C MET A 155 -21.73 6.76 -0.21
N TRP A 156 -22.82 7.48 -0.46
CA TRP A 156 -22.83 8.91 -0.29
C TRP A 156 -22.71 9.27 1.19
N VAL A 157 -21.81 10.18 1.53
CA VAL A 157 -21.63 10.68 2.90
C VAL A 157 -22.05 12.14 2.94
N ASP A 158 -23.16 12.41 3.63
CA ASP A 158 -23.60 13.77 3.93
C ASP A 158 -22.80 14.31 5.13
N PHE A 159 -21.70 15.02 4.83
CA PHE A 159 -20.79 15.60 5.81
C PHE A 159 -20.97 17.12 5.91
N ILE A 160 -20.69 17.67 7.09
CA ILE A 160 -20.80 19.10 7.38
C ILE A 160 -19.42 19.78 7.50
N ASP A 161 -18.36 18.99 7.67
CA ASP A 161 -16.98 19.47 7.76
C ASP A 161 -16.02 18.36 7.35
N ASP A 162 -14.80 18.72 6.94
CA ASP A 162 -13.76 17.80 6.53
C ASP A 162 -12.37 18.24 6.98
N LYS A 163 -11.47 17.26 7.10
CA LYS A 163 -10.06 17.51 7.39
C LYS A 163 -9.19 16.55 6.60
N ILE A 164 -8.19 17.11 5.92
CA ILE A 164 -7.14 16.36 5.21
C ILE A 164 -5.94 16.17 6.16
N PHE A 165 -5.37 14.96 6.19
CA PHE A 165 -4.24 14.63 7.07
C PHE A 165 -2.88 15.03 6.52
N TYR A 166 -2.74 15.08 5.19
CA TYR A 166 -1.51 15.43 4.51
C TYR A 166 -1.80 16.01 3.13
N GLU A 167 -1.02 17.00 2.72
CA GLU A 167 -1.11 17.59 1.39
C GLU A 167 -0.03 17.04 0.47
N GLY A 168 -0.29 17.02 -0.83
CA GLY A 168 0.66 16.58 -1.84
C GLY A 168 -0.02 16.41 -3.19
N THR A 169 0.64 16.83 -4.27
CA THR A 169 0.24 16.44 -5.63
C THR A 169 0.40 14.93 -5.80
N SER A 170 -0.22 14.36 -6.84
CA SER A 170 -0.27 12.92 -7.15
C SER A 170 1.07 12.18 -7.18
N LEU A 171 2.20 12.90 -7.20
CA LEU A 171 3.56 12.36 -7.32
C LEU A 171 4.27 12.11 -5.98
N TYR A 172 3.71 12.51 -4.83
CA TYR A 172 4.42 12.53 -3.52
C TYR A 172 4.11 11.37 -2.57
N TRP A 173 3.40 10.33 -3.01
CA TRP A 173 3.29 9.05 -2.26
C TRP A 173 4.66 8.39 -1.99
N ASP A 174 5.69 8.96 -2.58
CA ASP A 174 7.11 8.70 -2.38
C ASP A 174 7.63 9.04 -0.98
N HIS A 175 6.90 9.83 -0.19
CA HIS A 175 7.42 10.28 1.10
C HIS A 175 7.03 9.30 2.24
N PRO A 176 7.98 8.57 2.87
CA PRO A 176 7.67 7.61 3.93
C PRO A 176 6.86 8.19 5.09
N LYS A 177 7.04 9.49 5.35
CA LYS A 177 6.27 10.26 6.34
C LYS A 177 4.76 10.24 6.10
N ILE A 178 4.28 10.27 4.84
CA ILE A 178 2.84 10.24 4.53
C ILE A 178 2.26 8.88 4.91
N ILE A 179 2.96 7.79 4.57
CA ILE A 179 2.57 6.43 4.94
C ILE A 179 2.52 6.29 6.46
N GLU A 180 3.50 6.85 7.17
CA GLU A 180 3.54 6.87 8.64
C GLU A 180 2.36 7.65 9.24
N ILE A 181 2.03 8.84 8.72
CA ILE A 181 0.88 9.64 9.16
C ILE A 181 -0.42 8.85 8.96
N ALA A 182 -0.63 8.30 7.76
CA ALA A 182 -1.87 7.59 7.46
C ALA A 182 -2.02 6.29 8.28
N LYS A 183 -0.93 5.55 8.48
CA LYS A 183 -0.92 4.38 9.39
C LYS A 183 -1.20 4.79 10.83
N LYS A 184 -0.63 5.91 11.29
CA LYS A 184 -0.91 6.43 12.63
C LYS A 184 -2.38 6.76 12.83
N VAL A 185 -3.05 7.36 11.84
CA VAL A 185 -4.49 7.63 11.91
C VAL A 185 -5.29 6.33 12.11
N LEU A 186 -4.97 5.27 11.36
CA LEU A 186 -5.62 3.96 11.55
C LEU A 186 -5.37 3.41 12.95
N LEU A 187 -4.14 3.46 13.45
CA LEU A 187 -3.78 2.99 14.79
C LEU A 187 -4.46 3.81 15.90
N ASP A 188 -4.58 5.12 15.74
CA ASP A 188 -5.30 6.01 16.67
C ASP A 188 -6.81 5.70 16.68
N TRP A 189 -7.33 5.11 15.60
CA TRP A 189 -8.68 4.54 15.52
C TRP A 189 -8.75 3.10 16.04
N GLY A 190 -7.65 2.47 16.46
CA GLY A 190 -7.64 1.06 16.85
C GLY A 190 -7.77 0.08 15.68
N ILE A 191 -7.50 0.54 14.46
CA ILE A 191 -7.54 -0.26 13.24
C ILE A 191 -6.11 -0.65 12.86
N SER A 192 -5.86 -1.95 12.68
CA SER A 192 -4.60 -2.41 12.11
C SER A 192 -4.50 -1.97 10.65
N PRO A 193 -3.35 -1.44 10.18
CA PRO A 193 -3.14 -1.17 8.76
C PRO A 193 -3.36 -2.37 7.83
N LYS A 194 -3.29 -3.60 8.37
CA LYS A 194 -3.59 -4.85 7.63
C LYS A 194 -5.08 -5.12 7.48
N ASP A 195 -5.91 -4.56 8.37
CA ASP A 195 -7.36 -4.77 8.41
C ASP A 195 -8.13 -3.80 7.51
N SER A 196 -7.42 -2.89 6.85
CA SER A 196 -7.93 -1.98 5.83
C SER A 196 -7.90 -2.61 4.42
N PRO A 197 -8.75 -3.60 4.08
CA PRO A 197 -9.18 -3.77 2.71
C PRO A 197 -10.66 -3.39 2.66
N ILE A 198 -10.89 -2.17 2.20
CA ILE A 198 -12.15 -1.81 1.57
C ILE A 198 -12.31 -2.72 0.35
N ASN A 199 -13.56 -2.98 0.00
CA ASN A 199 -13.95 -3.66 -1.22
C ASN A 199 -13.25 -3.05 -2.46
N CYS A 200 -12.12 -3.63 -2.84
CA CYS A 200 -11.34 -3.28 -4.03
C CYS A 200 -11.69 -4.20 -5.20
N ASN A 201 -12.96 -4.61 -5.32
CA ASN A 201 -13.43 -5.44 -6.43
C ASN A 201 -12.97 -4.87 -7.77
N SER A 202 -13.07 -3.55 -7.97
CA SER A 202 -12.63 -2.90 -9.21
C SER A 202 -11.13 -3.05 -9.48
N TYR A 203 -10.26 -2.94 -8.47
CA TYR A 203 -8.80 -3.19 -8.65
C TYR A 203 -8.53 -4.67 -8.96
N ASN A 204 -9.18 -5.58 -8.24
CA ASN A 204 -9.02 -7.01 -8.44
C ASN A 204 -9.57 -7.46 -9.80
N GLU A 205 -10.67 -6.86 -10.26
CA GLU A 205 -11.25 -7.07 -11.59
C GLU A 205 -10.35 -6.49 -12.68
N ALA A 206 -9.86 -5.26 -12.51
CA ALA A 206 -8.89 -4.65 -13.41
C ALA A 206 -7.63 -5.53 -13.55
N LEU A 207 -7.11 -6.06 -12.43
CA LEU A 207 -5.94 -6.94 -12.44
C LEU A 207 -6.24 -8.28 -13.12
N LYS A 208 -7.43 -8.86 -12.91
CA LYS A 208 -7.86 -10.09 -13.59
C LYS A 208 -7.98 -9.90 -15.10
N LEU A 209 -8.56 -8.78 -15.52
CA LEU A 209 -8.74 -8.45 -16.94
C LEU A 209 -7.42 -7.98 -17.57
N GLY A 210 -6.48 -7.46 -16.75
CA GLY A 210 -5.30 -6.73 -17.20
C GLY A 210 -5.69 -5.50 -18.01
N ASP A 211 -6.77 -4.85 -17.58
CA ASP A 211 -7.27 -3.62 -18.18
C ASP A 211 -6.99 -2.48 -17.20
N SER A 212 -5.95 -1.72 -17.51
CA SER A 212 -5.54 -0.61 -16.68
C SER A 212 -6.47 0.61 -16.78
N SER A 213 -7.39 0.63 -17.75
CA SER A 213 -8.43 1.66 -17.82
C SER A 213 -9.45 1.53 -16.67
N LEU A 214 -9.73 0.30 -16.24
CA LEU A 214 -10.58 0.02 -15.07
C LEU A 214 -9.90 0.41 -13.75
N ILE A 215 -8.57 0.48 -13.73
CA ILE A 215 -7.84 1.04 -12.59
C ILE A 215 -8.11 2.55 -12.48
N ASN A 216 -8.23 3.25 -13.61
CA ASN A 216 -8.59 4.67 -13.58
C ASN A 216 -10.01 4.87 -13.06
N GLU A 217 -10.96 4.01 -13.39
CA GLU A 217 -12.28 4.02 -12.76
C GLU A 217 -12.18 3.76 -11.25
N ALA A 218 -11.34 2.82 -10.83
CA ALA A 218 -11.08 2.56 -9.41
C ALA A 218 -10.36 3.72 -8.70
N PHE A 219 -9.54 4.49 -9.42
CA PHE A 219 -8.75 5.60 -8.88
C PHE A 219 -9.43 6.98 -8.95
N TYR A 220 -10.34 7.19 -9.89
CA TYR A 220 -10.90 8.50 -10.17
C TYR A 220 -12.42 8.54 -10.07
N GLY A 221 -13.07 7.38 -9.84
CA GLY A 221 -14.52 7.25 -9.83
C GLY A 221 -15.07 7.38 -11.26
N GLY A 222 -15.82 6.37 -11.71
CA GLY A 222 -16.74 6.59 -12.83
C GLY A 222 -17.73 7.67 -12.40
N ARG A 223 -17.69 8.83 -13.07
CA ARG A 223 -18.68 9.89 -12.87
C ARG A 223 -20.07 9.43 -13.27
#